data_AF-A0A8T4J743-F1
#
_entry.id   AF-A0A8T4J743-F1
#
_cell.length_a   1.000
_cell.length_b   1.000
_cell.length_c   1.000
_cell.angle_alpha   90.00
_cell.angle_beta   90.00
_cell.angle_gamma   90.00
#
_symmetry.space_group_name_H-M   'P 1'
#
loop_
_entity.id
_entity.type
_entity.pdbx_description
1 polymer ?
#
loop_
_entity_poly.entity_id
_entity_poly.type
_entity_poly.pdbx_seq_one_letter_code
_entity_poly.pdbx_strand_id
1 'polypeptide(L)'
;LLGMPDPTGADVRRIWHAGGSTTAAPVGIAADGPFVLDIRRDGPHALVAGTTGAGKSELLQTIITALAVANKPDALNYVLID
;
A
#
# COMPACT_ATOMS: atom_id res chain seq x y z
N LEU A 1 6.77 1.46 8.22
CA LEU A 1 5.55 2.28 8.10
C LEU A 1 4.32 1.64 8.73
N LEU A 2 4.11 0.33 8.57
CA LEU A 2 2.93 -0.38 9.11
C LEU A 2 3.05 -0.83 10.58
N GLY A 3 4.15 -0.50 11.28
CA GLY A 3 4.38 -0.95 12.65
C GLY A 3 4.60 -2.46 12.80
N MET A 4 4.98 -3.15 11.71
CA MET A 4 5.17 -4.61 11.66
C MET A 4 6.61 -4.93 11.21
N PRO A 5 7.59 -5.00 12.12
CA PRO A 5 8.99 -5.27 11.76
C PRO A 5 9.22 -6.73 11.31
N ASP A 6 8.44 -7.68 11.83
CA ASP A 6 8.47 -9.09 11.45
C ASP A 6 7.03 -9.58 11.20
N PRO A 7 6.46 -9.26 10.02
CA PRO A 7 5.04 -9.50 9.75
C PRO A 7 4.74 -10.98 9.54
N THR A 8 3.73 -11.49 10.23
CA THR A 8 3.22 -12.85 10.03
C THR A 8 1.87 -12.83 9.32
N GLY A 9 1.46 -13.97 8.74
CA GLY A 9 0.11 -14.11 8.21
C GLY A 9 -1.00 -13.94 9.26
N ALA A 10 -0.69 -14.17 10.55
CA ALA A 10 -1.64 -13.93 11.63
C ALA A 10 -1.89 -12.44 11.86
N ASP A 11 -0.86 -11.60 11.68
CA ASP A 11 -1.00 -10.14 11.78
C ASP A 11 -1.92 -9.57 10.71
N VAL A 12 -1.75 -10.03 9.48
CA VAL A 12 -2.60 -9.64 8.34
C VAL A 12 -4.04 -10.11 8.58
N ARG A 13 -4.25 -11.37 8.97
CA ARG A 13 -5.59 -11.89 9.29
C ARG A 13 -6.28 -11.09 10.39
N ARG A 14 -5.55 -10.66 11.42
CA ARG A 14 -6.10 -9.84 12.52
C ARG A 14 -6.62 -8.49 12.00
N ILE A 15 -5.90 -7.83 11.09
CA ILE A 15 -6.38 -6.59 10.44
C ILE A 15 -7.66 -6.87 9.65
N TRP A 16 -7.67 -7.93 8.85
CA TRP A 16 -8.82 -8.31 8.05
C TRP A 16 -10.04 -8.61 8.92
N HIS A 17 -9.90 -9.41 9.98
CA HIS A 17 -10.98 -9.70 10.93
C HIS A 17 -11.52 -8.45 11.62
N ALA A 18 -10.70 -7.43 11.85
CA ALA A 18 -11.12 -6.16 12.46
C ALA A 18 -11.91 -5.23 11.51
N GLY A 19 -12.15 -5.62 10.25
CA GLY A 19 -12.90 -4.79 9.30
C GLY A 19 -12.09 -4.28 8.11
N GLY A 20 -10.78 -4.55 8.05
CA GLY A 20 -9.81 -4.04 7.08
C GLY A 20 -10.37 -3.53 5.74
N SER A 21 -10.48 -2.20 5.63
CA SER A 21 -10.92 -1.46 4.45
C SER A 21 -10.31 -0.06 4.48
N THR A 22 -9.46 0.26 3.50
CA THR A 22 -8.80 1.57 3.38
C THR A 22 -8.32 1.81 1.95
N THR A 23 -8.28 3.08 1.56
CA THR A 23 -7.65 3.54 0.32
C THR A 23 -6.30 4.19 0.55
N ALA A 24 -5.85 4.26 1.80
CA ALA A 24 -4.61 4.90 2.23
C ALA A 24 -3.45 3.89 2.32
N ALA A 25 -2.39 4.16 1.57
CA ALA A 25 -1.17 3.39 1.46
C ALA A 25 0.02 4.23 1.95
N PRO A 26 0.62 3.92 3.12
CA PRO A 26 1.88 4.54 3.50
C PRO A 26 3.01 4.02 2.60
N VAL A 27 3.74 4.94 1.95
CA VAL A 27 4.78 4.58 0.95
C VAL A 27 6.17 5.13 1.27
N GLY A 28 6.30 6.06 2.20
CA GLY A 28 7.61 6.61 2.56
C GLY A 28 7.57 7.52 3.79
N ILE A 29 8.67 8.23 3.99
CA ILE A 29 8.82 9.30 4.98
C ILE A 29 9.17 10.58 4.23
N ALA A 30 8.35 11.62 4.40
CA ALA A 30 8.61 12.99 3.98
C ALA A 30 9.21 13.82 5.14
N ALA A 31 9.52 15.09 4.89
CA ALA A 31 10.12 15.98 5.90
C ALA A 31 9.27 16.16 7.16
N ASP A 32 7.96 16.02 7.04
CA ASP A 32 6.95 16.16 8.09
C ASP A 32 6.47 14.81 8.67
N GLY A 33 7.02 13.68 8.23
CA GLY A 33 6.71 12.35 8.75
C GLY A 33 6.21 11.38 7.67
N PRO A 34 5.42 10.35 8.04
CA PRO A 34 4.97 9.35 7.08
C PRO A 34 4.19 9.94 5.90
N PHE A 35 4.63 9.63 4.68
CA PHE A 35 3.91 9.98 3.47
C PHE A 35 2.92 8.87 3.12
N VAL A 36 1.64 9.25 3.00
CA VAL A 36 0.52 8.35 2.76
C VAL A 36 -0.20 8.78 1.49
N LEU A 37 -0.22 7.86 0.51
CA LEU A 37 -0.99 7.99 -0.72
C LEU A 37 -2.40 7.46 -0.47
N ASP A 38 -3.44 8.28 -0.66
CA ASP A 38 -4.83 7.87 -0.55
C ASP A 38 -5.51 7.91 -1.93
N ILE A 39 -5.78 6.74 -2.51
CA ILE A 39 -6.31 6.63 -3.88
C ILE A 39 -7.71 7.28 -4.00
N ARG A 40 -8.49 7.33 -2.91
CA ARG A 40 -9.81 7.97 -2.95
C ARG A 40 -9.68 9.49 -2.91
N ARG A 41 -8.81 10.01 -2.05
CA ARG A 41 -8.62 11.45 -1.84
C ARG A 41 -7.76 12.08 -2.94
N ASP A 42 -6.68 11.43 -3.32
CA ASP A 42 -5.65 11.95 -4.23
C ASP A 42 -6.01 11.67 -5.71
N GLY A 43 -6.96 10.76 -5.96
CA GLY A 43 -7.55 10.49 -7.26
C GLY A 43 -7.42 9.03 -7.70
N PRO A 44 -8.38 8.50 -8.48
CA PRO A 44 -8.46 7.07 -8.79
C PRO A 44 -7.39 6.59 -9.79
N HIS A 45 -6.60 7.51 -10.35
CA HIS A 45 -5.59 7.23 -11.36
C HIS A 45 -4.29 7.94 -11.00
N ALA A 46 -3.16 7.24 -11.19
CA ALA A 46 -1.83 7.76 -10.92
C ALA A 46 -0.88 7.46 -12.08
N LEU A 47 0.09 8.35 -12.30
CA LEU A 47 1.22 8.13 -13.20
C LEU A 47 2.50 8.04 -12.36
N VAL A 48 3.24 6.94 -12.51
CA VAL A 48 4.55 6.77 -11.87
C VAL A 48 5.62 6.69 -12.95
N ALA A 49 6.56 7.63 -12.93
CA ALA A 49 7.66 7.71 -13.89
C ALA A 49 9.00 7.72 -13.16
N GLY A 50 10.01 7.10 -13.77
CA GLY A 50 11.37 7.03 -13.25
C GLY A 50 12.26 6.28 -14.22
N THR A 51 13.54 6.64 -14.26
CA THR A 51 14.56 5.90 -15.02
C THR A 51 14.84 4.55 -14.37
N THR A 52 15.56 3.67 -15.08
CA THR A 52 16.07 2.43 -14.49
C THR A 52 16.86 2.74 -13.22
N GLY A 53 16.60 1.99 -12.16
CA GLY A 53 17.22 2.19 -10.84
C GLY A 53 16.58 3.29 -9.98
N ALA A 54 15.58 4.03 -10.47
CA ALA A 54 14.91 5.07 -9.68
C ALA A 54 13.91 4.54 -8.64
N GLY A 55 13.66 3.22 -8.61
CA GLY A 55 12.78 2.60 -7.61
C GLY A 55 11.30 2.51 -8.00
N LYS A 56 10.95 2.63 -9.30
CA LYS A 56 9.55 2.55 -9.75
C LYS A 56 8.87 1.25 -9.33
N SER A 57 9.56 0.12 -9.53
CA SER A 57 9.01 -1.21 -9.23
C SER A 57 8.80 -1.38 -7.72
N GLU A 58 9.75 -0.94 -6.92
CA GLU A 58 9.71 -0.97 -5.46
C GLU A 58 8.59 -0.09 -4.91
N LEU A 59 8.37 1.09 -5.49
CA LEU A 59 7.25 1.97 -5.12
C LEU A 59 5.90 1.31 -5.42
N LEU A 60 5.73 0.74 -6.61
CA LEU A 60 4.49 0.06 -6.98
C LEU A 60 4.22 -1.14 -6.08
N GLN A 61 5.23 -1.97 -5.81
CA GLN A 61 5.12 -3.09 -4.87
C GLN A 61 4.79 -2.63 -3.45
N THR A 62 5.35 -1.49 -3.02
CA THR A 62 5.04 -0.89 -1.70
C THR A 62 3.57 -0.48 -1.62
N ILE A 63 3.03 0.18 -2.64
CA ILE A 63 1.61 0.57 -2.70
C ILE A 63 0.71 -0.67 -2.62
N ILE A 64 0.97 -1.66 -3.48
CA ILE A 64 0.21 -2.91 -3.54
C ILE A 64 0.26 -3.63 -2.19
N THR A 65 1.44 -3.75 -1.59
CA THR A 65 1.63 -4.48 -0.33
C THR A 65 0.93 -3.78 0.83
N ALA A 66 1.07 -2.45 0.94
CA ALA A 66 0.43 -1.67 1.99
C ALA A 66 -1.11 -1.81 1.95
N LEU A 67 -1.69 -1.73 0.76
CA LEU A 67 -3.12 -1.90 0.56
C LEU A 67 -3.57 -3.36 0.76
N ALA A 68 -2.78 -4.35 0.35
CA ALA A 68 -3.11 -5.77 0.55
C ALA A 68 -3.09 -6.16 2.03
N VAL A 69 -2.15 -5.63 2.82
CA VAL A 69 -2.13 -5.85 4.28
C VAL A 69 -3.35 -5.22 4.94
N ALA A 70 -3.79 -4.05 4.47
CA ALA A 70 -4.84 -3.28 5.11
C ALA A 70 -6.27 -3.66 4.69
N ASN A 71 -6.44 -4.31 3.54
CA ASN A 71 -7.74 -4.62 2.96
C ASN A 71 -8.00 -6.12 2.89
N LYS A 72 -9.22 -6.53 3.21
CA LYS A 72 -9.66 -7.91 2.93
C LYS A 72 -9.62 -8.20 1.42
N PRO A 73 -9.38 -9.46 1.01
CA PRO A 73 -9.39 -9.84 -0.41
C PRO A 73 -10.74 -9.63 -1.11
N ASP A 74 -11.86 -9.61 -0.38
CA ASP A 74 -13.20 -9.35 -0.94
C ASP A 74 -13.55 -7.85 -1.01
N ALA A 75 -12.73 -6.99 -0.39
CA ALA A 75 -12.92 -5.53 -0.38
C ALA A 75 -12.06 -4.79 -1.41
N LEU A 76 -10.93 -5.39 -1.83
CA LEU A 76 -10.02 -4.79 -2.81
C LEU A 76 -9.38 -5.89 -3.69
N ASN A 77 -9.54 -5.74 -5.00
CA ASN A 77 -8.97 -6.64 -6.00
C ASN A 77 -7.87 -5.93 -6.80
N TYR A 78 -6.87 -6.68 -7.24
CA TYR A 78 -5.79 -6.19 -8.09
C TYR A 78 -5.83 -6.83 -9.48
N VAL A 79 -5.55 -6.04 -10.50
CA VAL A 79 -5.17 -6.53 -11.82
C VAL A 79 -3.77 -6.00 -12.08
N LEU A 80 -2.78 -6.89 -12.02
CA LEU A 80 -1.37 -6.54 -12.19
C LEU A 80 -0.95 -6.92 -13.61
N ILE A 81 -0.37 -5.95 -14.32
CA ILE A 81 0.14 -6.09 -15.69
C ILE A 81 1.57 -5.56 -15.67
N ASP A 82 2.50 -6.33 -16.20
CA ASP A 82 3.90 -5.94 -16.44
C ASP A 82 4.16 -5.89 -17.94
#